data_AF-A0A060CQG1-F1
#
_entry.id   AF-A0A060CQG1-F1
#
_cell.length_a   1.000
_cell.length_b   1.000
_cell.length_c   1.000
_cell.angle_alpha   90.00
_cell.angle_beta   90.00
_cell.angle_gamma   90.00
#
_symmetry.space_group_name_H-M   'P 1'
#
loop_
_entity.id
_entity.type
_entity.pdbx_description
1 polymer ?
#
loop_
_entity_poly.entity_id
_entity_poly.type
_entity_poly.pdbx_seq_one_letter_code
_entity_poly.pdbx_strand_id
1 'polypeptide(L)'
;MGLELLLEIARLWYDLGNFYDGKFELHCVTGPDEYTCVVNNNYYTNVSAKYDLVWAVKYFRLFESKGLAGKAREATRISDGELDGFLAASDAMYLPYDAKLGITPQDDSFLSKKVWDLAATPVEDFPLLMHYHPLTLYRYQVCKQADTVLAHFLYEDEVSR
;
A
#
# COMPACT_ATOMS: atom_id res chain seq x y z
N MET A 1 4.81 -22.62 7.46
CA MET A 1 3.46 -22.08 7.28
C MET A 1 3.45 -20.57 7.47
N GLY A 2 3.48 -20.00 8.69
CA GLY A 2 3.41 -18.53 8.85
C GLY A 2 4.58 -17.74 8.23
N LEU A 3 5.83 -18.13 8.52
CA LEU A 3 7.03 -17.44 8.00
C LEU A 3 7.18 -17.55 6.48
N GLU A 4 6.83 -18.71 5.92
CA GLU A 4 6.83 -18.96 4.46
C GLU A 4 5.86 -18.02 3.75
N LEU A 5 4.64 -17.87 4.27
CA LEU A 5 3.65 -16.94 3.72
C LEU A 5 4.15 -15.49 3.74
N LEU A 6 4.76 -15.04 4.84
CA LEU A 6 5.30 -13.67 4.93
C LEU A 6 6.40 -13.41 3.90
N LEU A 7 7.31 -14.39 3.69
CA LEU A 7 8.39 -14.26 2.71
C LEU A 7 7.85 -14.17 1.28
N GLU A 8 6.85 -14.99 0.93
CA GLU A 8 6.25 -14.96 -0.41
C GLU A 8 5.41 -13.69 -0.65
N ILE A 9 4.73 -13.16 0.38
CA ILE A 9 4.06 -11.85 0.30
C ILE A 9 5.09 -10.73 0.09
N ALA A 10 6.19 -10.74 0.84
CA ALA A 10 7.26 -9.76 0.67
C ALA A 10 7.89 -9.83 -0.73
N ARG A 11 8.09 -11.03 -1.28
CA ARG A 11 8.56 -11.23 -2.65
C ARG A 11 7.59 -10.66 -3.68
N LEU A 12 6.28 -10.88 -3.50
CA LEU A 12 5.26 -10.28 -4.37
C LEU A 12 5.35 -8.74 -4.37
N TRP A 13 5.49 -8.11 -3.21
CA TRP A 13 5.64 -6.66 -3.11
C TRP A 13 6.91 -6.16 -3.80
N TYR A 14 8.03 -6.86 -3.58
CA TYR A 14 9.30 -6.51 -4.20
C TYR A 14 9.27 -6.64 -5.72
N ASP A 15 8.62 -7.68 -6.24
CA ASP A 15 8.46 -7.92 -7.69
C ASP A 15 7.47 -6.95 -8.35
N LEU A 16 6.43 -6.51 -7.63
CA LEU A 16 5.43 -5.58 -8.14
C LEU A 16 5.98 -4.15 -8.26
N GLY A 17 6.82 -3.73 -7.32
CA GLY A 17 7.36 -2.39 -7.27
C GLY A 17 8.64 -2.20 -8.07
N ASN A 18 9.05 -0.94 -8.21
CA ASN A 18 10.29 -0.59 -8.85
C ASN A 18 10.94 0.62 -8.18
N PHE A 19 12.25 0.73 -8.33
CA PHE A 19 12.97 1.93 -7.91
C PHE A 19 12.85 3.02 -8.98
N TYR A 20 12.50 4.23 -8.56
CA TYR A 20 12.50 5.44 -9.37
C TYR A 20 12.93 6.63 -8.49
N ASP A 21 13.92 7.40 -8.97
CA ASP A 21 14.45 8.58 -8.26
C ASP A 21 14.79 8.35 -6.76
N GLY A 22 15.42 7.21 -6.47
CA GLY A 22 15.83 6.84 -5.10
C GLY A 22 14.68 6.36 -4.20
N LYS A 23 13.46 6.24 -4.73
CA LYS A 23 12.29 5.73 -4.02
C LYS A 23 11.87 4.38 -4.59
N PHE A 24 11.23 3.56 -3.77
CA PHE A 24 10.51 2.37 -4.20
C PHE A 24 9.03 2.72 -4.35
N GLU A 25 8.49 2.54 -5.54
CA GLU A 25 7.14 2.97 -5.91
C GLU A 25 6.31 1.78 -6.39
N LEU A 26 4.99 1.86 -6.14
CA LEU A 26 4.01 0.90 -6.63
C LEU A 26 3.06 1.64 -7.59
N HIS A 27 3.10 1.25 -8.86
CA HIS A 27 2.30 1.88 -9.91
C HIS A 27 1.12 1.00 -10.31
N CYS A 28 0.07 1.63 -10.84
CA CYS A 28 -1.12 0.96 -11.37
C CYS A 28 -1.82 0.01 -10.36
N VAL A 29 -1.91 0.43 -9.09
CA VAL A 29 -2.57 -0.31 -8.01
C VAL A 29 -3.99 0.19 -7.75
N THR A 30 -4.77 -0.58 -7.01
CA THR A 30 -6.09 -0.16 -6.49
C THR A 30 -6.07 -0.37 -4.98
N GLY A 31 -6.25 0.71 -4.22
CA GLY A 31 -6.37 0.67 -2.77
C GLY A 31 -7.75 0.18 -2.31
N PRO A 32 -8.05 0.22 -1.01
CA PRO A 32 -9.38 -0.07 -0.47
C PRO A 32 -10.52 0.74 -1.11
N ASP A 33 -10.26 1.97 -1.54
CA ASP A 33 -11.25 2.78 -2.25
C ASP A 33 -11.40 2.37 -3.73
N GLU A 34 -12.40 1.55 -4.03
CA GLU A 34 -12.71 1.12 -5.41
C GLU A 34 -13.39 2.19 -6.28
N TYR A 35 -13.66 3.39 -5.76
CA TYR A 35 -14.08 4.54 -6.59
C TYR A 35 -12.89 5.24 -7.25
N THR A 36 -11.66 4.74 -7.01
CA THR A 36 -10.44 5.14 -7.70
C THR A 36 -9.56 3.90 -7.92
N CYS A 37 -9.32 3.52 -9.18
CA CYS A 37 -8.52 2.34 -9.54
C CYS A 37 -7.35 2.70 -10.45
N VAL A 38 -6.35 1.81 -10.51
CA VAL A 38 -5.17 1.94 -11.41
C VAL A 38 -4.43 3.26 -11.17
N VAL A 39 -4.16 3.55 -9.90
CA VAL A 39 -3.43 4.73 -9.45
C VAL A 39 -1.99 4.40 -9.09
N ASN A 40 -1.16 5.42 -9.02
CA ASN A 40 0.20 5.29 -8.53
C ASN A 40 0.27 5.69 -7.07
N ASN A 41 1.09 4.96 -6.33
CA ASN A 41 1.48 5.29 -4.96
C ASN A 41 0.28 5.48 -4.03
N ASN A 42 -0.69 4.55 -4.11
CA ASN A 42 -1.78 4.54 -3.13
C ASN A 42 -1.18 4.37 -1.72
N TYR A 43 -1.48 5.30 -0.82
CA TYR A 43 -0.84 5.35 0.49
C TYR A 43 -1.07 4.07 1.29
N TYR A 44 -2.31 3.56 1.32
CA TYR A 44 -2.64 2.30 1.99
C TYR A 44 -1.78 1.15 1.44
N THR A 45 -1.76 0.97 0.12
CA THR A 45 -1.01 -0.10 -0.52
C THR A 45 0.49 0.00 -0.23
N ASN A 46 1.07 1.20 -0.36
CA ASN A 46 2.50 1.40 -0.14
C ASN A 46 2.89 1.14 1.34
N VAL A 47 2.11 1.63 2.30
CA VAL A 47 2.42 1.40 3.72
C VAL A 47 2.22 -0.06 4.12
N SER A 48 1.22 -0.75 3.57
CA SER A 48 1.05 -2.20 3.73
C SER A 48 2.26 -2.97 3.19
N ALA A 49 2.71 -2.62 1.98
CA ALA A 49 3.87 -3.25 1.36
C ALA A 49 5.15 -3.03 2.17
N LYS A 50 5.39 -1.79 2.64
CA LYS A 50 6.52 -1.46 3.53
C LYS A 50 6.47 -2.32 4.79
N TYR A 51 5.31 -2.38 5.44
CA TYR A 51 5.12 -3.16 6.66
C TYR A 51 5.45 -4.64 6.41
N ASP A 52 4.89 -5.25 5.35
CA ASP A 52 5.11 -6.65 5.03
C ASP A 52 6.59 -6.95 4.73
N LEU A 53 7.27 -6.09 3.97
CA LEU A 53 8.70 -6.21 3.66
C LEU A 53 9.56 -6.19 4.93
N VAL A 54 9.35 -5.19 5.82
CA VAL A 54 10.09 -5.06 7.09
C VAL A 54 9.84 -6.28 7.98
N TRP A 55 8.58 -6.68 8.13
CA TRP A 55 8.20 -7.73 9.06
C TRP A 55 8.60 -9.12 8.58
N ALA A 56 8.58 -9.38 7.27
CA ALA A 56 9.11 -10.62 6.71
C ALA A 56 10.59 -10.81 7.09
N VAL A 57 11.41 -9.77 6.92
CA VAL A 57 12.83 -9.82 7.29
C VAL A 57 13.01 -9.94 8.80
N LYS A 58 12.29 -9.14 9.58
CA LYS A 58 12.36 -9.16 11.05
C LYS A 58 12.01 -10.54 11.62
N TYR A 59 10.92 -11.14 11.17
CA TYR A 59 10.53 -12.48 11.60
C TYR A 59 11.49 -13.55 11.10
N PHE A 60 11.98 -13.43 9.87
CA PHE A 60 12.97 -14.38 9.35
C PHE A 60 14.23 -14.39 10.22
N ARG A 61 14.83 -13.23 10.49
CA ARG A 61 16.03 -13.10 11.32
C ARG A 61 15.79 -13.54 12.77
N LEU A 62 14.61 -13.26 13.32
CA LEU A 62 14.23 -13.74 14.65
C LEU A 62 14.15 -15.27 14.71
N PHE A 63 13.55 -15.91 13.71
CA PHE A 63 13.46 -17.37 13.67
C PHE A 63 14.80 -18.02 13.35
N GLU A 64 15.62 -17.38 12.51
CA GLU A 64 16.98 -17.82 12.18
C GLU A 64 17.87 -17.84 13.41
N SER A 65 17.88 -16.78 14.22
CA SER A 65 18.65 -16.74 15.48
C SER A 65 18.22 -17.80 16.51
N LYS A 66 17.02 -18.37 16.37
CA LYS A 66 16.49 -19.46 17.20
C LYS A 66 16.66 -20.84 16.56
N GLY A 67 17.23 -20.93 15.35
CA GLY A 67 17.35 -22.19 14.60
C GLY A 67 16.02 -22.73 14.05
N LEU A 68 14.98 -21.88 13.94
CA LEU A 68 13.62 -22.27 13.56
C LEU A 68 13.26 -21.90 12.10
N ALA A 69 14.12 -21.19 11.39
CA ALA A 69 13.86 -20.73 10.01
C ALA A 69 14.11 -21.81 8.93
N GLY A 70 14.75 -22.94 9.26
CA GLY A 70 15.23 -23.94 8.29
C GLY A 70 14.16 -24.43 7.32
N LYS A 71 12.98 -24.81 7.82
CA LYS A 71 11.86 -25.26 6.95
C LYS A 71 11.38 -24.18 5.99
N ALA A 72 11.28 -22.93 6.44
CA ALA A 72 10.86 -21.82 5.59
C ALA A 72 11.93 -21.48 4.56
N ARG A 73 13.21 -21.50 4.95
CA ARG A 73 14.34 -21.28 4.04
C ARG A 73 14.40 -22.36 2.95
N GLU A 74 14.17 -23.62 3.29
CA GLU A 74 14.12 -24.72 2.32
C GLU A 74 12.94 -24.59 1.35
N ALA A 75 11.74 -24.29 1.87
CA ALA A 75 10.51 -24.19 1.07
C ALA A 75 10.54 -23.01 0.09
N THR A 76 10.93 -21.82 0.57
CA THR A 76 10.91 -20.56 -0.20
C THR A 76 12.19 -20.28 -0.98
N ARG A 77 13.27 -21.00 -0.63
CA ARG A 77 14.65 -20.76 -1.11
C ARG A 77 15.12 -19.33 -0.90
N ILE A 78 14.57 -18.63 0.09
CA ILE A 78 14.92 -17.24 0.37
C ILE A 78 16.43 -17.10 0.58
N SER A 79 17.02 -16.17 -0.15
CA SER A 79 18.42 -15.79 -0.06
C SER A 79 18.61 -14.57 0.85
N ASP A 80 19.82 -14.40 1.38
CA ASP A 80 20.12 -13.18 2.15
C ASP A 80 20.06 -11.92 1.27
N GLY A 81 20.39 -12.03 -0.02
CA GLY A 81 20.27 -10.92 -0.97
C GLY A 81 18.82 -10.49 -1.23
N GLU A 82 17.85 -11.41 -1.24
CA GLU A 82 16.42 -11.05 -1.29
C GLU A 82 15.99 -10.32 -0.01
N LEU A 83 16.44 -10.78 1.16
CA LEU A 83 16.14 -10.11 2.43
C LEU A 83 16.72 -8.68 2.47
N ASP A 84 17.93 -8.50 1.97
CA ASP A 84 18.56 -7.17 1.86
C ASP A 84 17.79 -6.29 0.85
N GLY A 85 17.33 -6.87 -0.25
CA GLY A 85 16.44 -6.20 -1.22
C GLY A 85 15.13 -5.75 -0.59
N PHE A 86 14.50 -6.60 0.23
CA PHE A 86 13.25 -6.26 0.93
C PHE A 86 13.45 -5.08 1.89
N LEU A 87 14.54 -5.07 2.65
CA LEU A 87 14.87 -3.94 3.51
C LEU A 87 15.08 -2.66 2.69
N ALA A 88 15.89 -2.72 1.63
CA ALA A 88 16.15 -1.55 0.79
C ALA A 88 14.88 -0.98 0.16
N ALA A 89 13.98 -1.84 -0.33
CA ALA A 89 12.68 -1.43 -0.85
C ALA A 89 11.79 -0.82 0.24
N SER A 90 11.79 -1.39 1.45
CA SER A 90 11.02 -0.85 2.57
C SER A 90 11.52 0.51 3.07
N ASP A 91 12.84 0.71 3.11
CA ASP A 91 13.46 1.97 3.52
C ASP A 91 13.22 3.08 2.49
N ALA A 92 13.19 2.70 1.21
CA ALA A 92 12.93 3.61 0.10
C ALA A 92 11.45 3.76 -0.26
N MET A 93 10.53 3.04 0.39
CA MET A 93 9.10 3.06 0.03
C MET A 93 8.56 4.50 0.04
N TYR A 94 8.03 4.92 -1.10
CA TYR A 94 7.41 6.23 -1.21
C TYR A 94 6.06 6.25 -0.48
N LEU A 95 5.90 7.17 0.44
CA LEU A 95 4.64 7.44 1.12
C LEU A 95 4.26 8.90 0.83
N PRO A 96 3.18 9.17 0.07
CA PRO A 96 2.83 10.55 -0.28
C PRO A 96 2.45 11.36 0.95
N TYR A 97 2.87 12.62 1.00
CA TYR A 97 2.49 13.58 2.04
C TYR A 97 2.46 14.99 1.45
N ASP A 98 1.36 15.71 1.68
CA ASP A 98 1.21 17.11 1.27
C ASP A 98 1.52 18.01 2.47
N ALA A 99 2.73 18.59 2.48
CA ALA A 99 3.18 19.46 3.57
C ALA A 99 2.44 20.81 3.66
N LYS A 100 1.78 21.25 2.58
CA LYS A 100 1.03 22.52 2.57
C LYS A 100 -0.31 22.36 3.28
N LEU A 101 -0.97 21.23 3.06
CA LEU A 101 -2.24 20.88 3.68
C LEU A 101 -2.06 20.13 5.00
N GLY A 102 -0.87 19.55 5.24
CA GLY A 102 -0.57 18.75 6.42
C GLY A 102 -1.35 17.44 6.44
N ILE A 103 -1.57 16.84 5.26
CA ILE A 103 -2.36 15.62 5.09
C ILE A 103 -1.64 14.64 4.18
N THR A 104 -2.00 13.36 4.33
CA THR A 104 -1.59 12.28 3.46
C THR A 104 -2.58 12.13 2.30
N PRO A 105 -2.18 12.38 1.04
CA PRO A 105 -3.02 12.09 -0.12
C PRO A 105 -3.30 10.58 -0.25
N GLN A 106 -4.46 10.20 -0.78
CA GLN A 106 -4.79 8.79 -1.06
C GLN A 106 -3.86 8.19 -2.12
N ASP A 107 -3.57 8.95 -3.17
CA ASP A 107 -2.70 8.59 -4.30
C ASP A 107 -2.12 9.86 -4.93
N ASP A 108 -1.18 9.72 -5.87
CA ASP A 108 -0.48 10.83 -6.53
C ASP A 108 -1.41 11.89 -7.17
N SER A 109 -2.61 11.47 -7.59
CA SER A 109 -3.54 12.31 -8.35
C SER A 109 -4.71 12.84 -7.51
N PHE A 110 -5.01 12.23 -6.36
CA PHE A 110 -6.29 12.41 -5.66
C PHE A 110 -6.64 13.88 -5.39
N LEU A 111 -5.72 14.65 -4.80
CA LEU A 111 -5.96 16.05 -4.43
C LEU A 111 -6.12 17.00 -5.63
N SER A 112 -5.70 16.58 -6.83
CA SER A 112 -5.85 17.36 -8.06
C SER A 112 -7.18 17.11 -8.78
N LYS A 113 -7.93 16.07 -8.38
CA LYS A 113 -9.23 15.72 -8.96
C LYS A 113 -10.30 16.74 -8.58
N LYS A 114 -11.40 16.77 -9.34
CA LYS A 114 -12.55 17.61 -9.01
C LYS A 114 -13.24 17.09 -7.74
N VAL A 115 -13.69 17.98 -6.86
CA VAL A 115 -14.45 17.57 -5.67
C VAL A 115 -15.84 17.09 -6.09
N TRP A 116 -16.27 15.94 -5.58
CA TRP A 116 -17.64 15.44 -5.76
C TRP A 116 -18.59 16.17 -4.79
N ASP A 117 -19.72 16.66 -5.29
CA ASP A 117 -20.71 17.34 -4.45
C ASP A 117 -21.65 16.32 -3.80
N LEU A 118 -21.24 15.76 -2.67
CA LEU A 118 -22.04 14.81 -1.90
C LEU A 118 -23.34 15.44 -1.39
N ALA A 119 -23.35 16.74 -1.09
CA ALA A 119 -24.54 17.42 -0.56
C ALA A 119 -25.64 17.56 -1.61
N ALA A 120 -25.26 17.72 -2.88
CA ALA A 120 -26.18 17.76 -4.00
C ALA A 120 -26.50 16.39 -4.63
N THR A 121 -25.87 15.30 -4.15
CA THR A 121 -26.12 13.96 -4.70
C THR A 121 -27.41 13.37 -4.12
N PRO A 122 -28.39 12.97 -4.95
CA PRO A 122 -29.61 12.32 -4.48
C PRO A 122 -29.31 11.04 -3.68
N VAL A 123 -30.10 10.73 -2.65
CA VAL A 123 -29.87 9.56 -1.79
C VAL A 123 -30.06 8.26 -2.57
N GLU A 124 -30.99 8.26 -3.53
CA GLU A 124 -31.29 7.16 -4.43
C GLU A 124 -30.15 6.82 -5.40
N ASP A 125 -29.18 7.71 -5.57
CA ASP A 125 -28.00 7.47 -6.41
C ASP A 125 -26.87 6.73 -5.66
N PHE A 126 -27.07 6.43 -4.38
CA PHE A 126 -26.14 5.61 -3.61
C PHE A 126 -26.55 4.12 -3.64
N PRO A 127 -25.59 3.20 -3.83
CA PRO A 127 -24.15 3.42 -4.00
C PRO A 127 -23.81 3.93 -5.42
N LEU A 128 -22.94 4.95 -5.51
CA LEU A 128 -22.65 5.70 -6.74
C LEU A 128 -22.26 4.80 -7.93
N LEU A 129 -21.57 3.69 -7.70
CA LEU A 129 -21.16 2.74 -8.74
C LEU A 129 -22.33 2.14 -9.53
N MET A 130 -23.54 2.12 -8.97
CA MET A 130 -24.74 1.61 -9.64
C MET A 130 -25.39 2.66 -10.56
N HIS A 131 -25.01 3.93 -10.42
CA HIS A 131 -25.65 5.07 -11.09
C HIS A 131 -24.67 5.84 -12.00
N TYR A 132 -23.37 5.77 -11.70
CA TYR A 132 -22.31 6.48 -12.40
C TYR A 132 -21.28 5.51 -12.95
N HIS A 133 -20.83 5.77 -14.18
CA HIS A 133 -19.77 4.99 -14.80
C HIS A 133 -18.47 5.08 -13.98
N PRO A 134 -17.67 4.00 -13.81
CA PRO A 134 -16.44 4.02 -13.02
C PRO A 134 -15.46 5.13 -13.42
N LEU A 135 -15.25 5.35 -14.73
CA LEU A 135 -14.41 6.47 -15.23
C LEU A 135 -14.93 7.86 -14.86
N THR A 136 -16.21 8.01 -14.52
CA THR A 136 -16.71 9.23 -13.89
C THR A 136 -16.12 9.33 -12.50
N LEU A 137 -16.35 8.32 -11.65
CA LEU A 137 -15.90 8.31 -10.24
C LEU A 137 -14.39 8.50 -10.09
N TYR A 138 -13.58 7.85 -10.93
CA TYR A 138 -12.11 7.90 -10.88
C TYR A 138 -11.53 9.32 -11.02
N ARG A 139 -12.32 10.26 -11.58
CA ARG A 139 -11.92 11.66 -11.84
C ARG A 139 -12.31 12.61 -10.71
N TYR A 140 -12.89 12.10 -9.63
CA TYR A 140 -13.37 12.91 -8.52
C TYR A 140 -12.76 12.51 -7.18
N GLN A 141 -12.76 13.46 -6.25
CA GLN A 141 -12.46 13.23 -4.83
C GLN A 141 -13.72 12.66 -4.15
N VAL A 142 -13.93 11.36 -4.31
CA VAL A 142 -15.00 10.61 -3.63
C VAL A 142 -14.53 9.19 -3.40
N CYS A 143 -14.77 8.68 -2.19
CA CYS A 143 -14.34 7.34 -1.79
C CYS A 143 -15.56 6.45 -1.57
N LYS A 144 -15.45 5.18 -1.96
CA LYS A 144 -16.42 4.12 -1.63
C LYS A 144 -16.41 3.81 -0.13
N GLN A 145 -15.21 3.78 0.45
CA GLN A 145 -14.92 3.34 1.81
C GLN A 145 -13.56 3.90 2.27
N ALA A 146 -13.17 3.67 3.52
CA ALA A 146 -11.93 4.17 4.08
C ALA A 146 -10.69 3.57 3.38
N ASP A 147 -9.73 4.43 3.02
CA ASP A 147 -8.46 4.08 2.38
C ASP A 147 -7.28 4.60 3.20
N THR A 148 -6.89 5.88 3.05
CA THR A 148 -5.85 6.52 3.88
C THR A 148 -6.16 6.46 5.38
N VAL A 149 -7.42 6.67 5.76
CA VAL A 149 -7.84 6.57 7.16
C VAL A 149 -7.74 5.14 7.68
N LEU A 150 -8.02 4.13 6.83
CA LEU A 150 -7.84 2.73 7.20
C LEU A 150 -6.35 2.41 7.39
N ALA A 151 -5.48 2.95 6.54
CA ALA A 151 -4.04 2.82 6.69
C ALA A 151 -3.56 3.40 8.03
N HIS A 152 -4.08 4.57 8.41
CA HIS A 152 -3.74 5.18 9.69
C HIS A 152 -4.21 4.36 10.90
N PHE A 153 -5.34 3.67 10.77
CA PHE A 153 -5.85 2.79 11.83
C PHE A 153 -5.03 1.49 11.97
N LEU A 154 -4.59 0.90 10.86
CA LEU A 154 -3.86 -0.38 10.89
C LEU A 154 -2.37 -0.23 11.19
N TYR A 155 -1.76 0.87 10.76
CA TYR A 155 -0.31 1.06 10.77
C TYR A 155 0.09 2.28 11.60
N GLU A 156 -0.46 2.41 12.81
CA GLU A 156 -0.24 3.57 13.70
C GLU A 156 1.24 3.94 13.88
N ASP A 157 2.15 2.96 13.91
CA ASP A 157 3.59 3.19 14.04
C ASP A 157 4.21 3.88 12.80
N GLU A 158 3.62 3.69 11.62
CA GLU A 158 4.01 4.36 10.37
C GLU A 158 3.34 5.74 10.23
N VAL A 159 2.30 6.01 11.04
CA VAL A 159 1.65 7.32 11.12
C VAL A 159 2.46 8.22 12.05
N SER A 160 3.56 8.77 11.55
CA SER A 160 4.31 9.77 12.31
C SER A 160 4.75 10.98 11.48
N ARG A 161 3.98 12.07 11.69
CA ARG A 161 4.26 13.51 11.52
C ARG A 161 4.18 14.11 10.11
#